data_AF-A0A9Q4A046-F1
#
_entry.id   AF-A0A9Q4A046-F1
#
_cell.length_a   1.000
_cell.length_b   1.000
_cell.length_c   1.000
_cell.angle_alpha   90.00
_cell.angle_beta   90.00
_cell.angle_gamma   90.00
#
_symmetry.space_group_name_H-M   'P 1'
#
loop_
_entity.id
_entity.type
_entity.pdbx_description
1 polymer ?
#
loop_
_entity_poly.entity_id
_entity_poly.type
_entity_poly.pdbx_seq_one_letter_code
_entity_poly.pdbx_strand_id
1 'polypeptide(L)'
;AYKNAIMAADDTLVASFERCLELGAVPTVHAENGELVYHLQRKLMAQGITGPEAHPLSRPSQVEGEAASRAIRIAETIGTPLYLVHVSTKEALDEITYARGKGQAVYGEVLAGHLLLDDSVYQHPDWQTAAGYVMSPPFRPRGHQEALWHGLQSGNLHTTATDHCCFCAEQKAVGRDDFSKIPNGTAGIEDRMALLWHEGVNTGRLSMQEFVALTSTNTAKIFNLYPRKGAIRVGADADLVLWDPEGTRTISAKTHHQQVDFNIFEGKTVRGVPSHTISQGKLVWADGDLRAERGAGRYVERPAYPSVFEQLSKRAEHSKPVAVNR
;
A
#
# COMPACT_ATOMS: atom_id res chain seq x y z
N ALA A 1 4.61 10.49 -9.96
CA ALA A 1 3.33 11.23 -9.99
C ALA A 1 3.51 12.63 -9.43
N TYR A 2 2.43 13.43 -9.34
CA TYR A 2 2.41 14.75 -8.69
C TYR A 2 3.39 15.78 -9.27
N LYS A 3 3.36 15.96 -10.60
CA LYS A 3 4.15 16.98 -11.29
C LYS A 3 3.90 18.37 -10.67
N ASN A 4 4.97 19.13 -10.47
CA ASN A 4 4.99 20.45 -9.81
C ASN A 4 4.67 20.45 -8.29
N ALA A 5 4.66 19.28 -7.64
CA ALA A 5 4.55 19.17 -6.19
C ALA A 5 5.69 18.31 -5.61
N ILE A 6 5.61 16.99 -5.75
CA ILE A 6 6.55 16.03 -5.13
C ILE A 6 7.15 15.03 -6.14
N MET A 7 6.99 15.28 -7.43
CA MET A 7 7.60 14.44 -8.47
C MET A 7 9.13 14.54 -8.45
N ALA A 8 9.81 13.40 -8.39
CA ALA A 8 11.24 13.29 -8.66
C ALA A 8 11.47 12.88 -10.12
N ALA A 9 12.45 13.52 -10.78
CA ALA A 9 12.94 13.10 -12.08
C ALA A 9 13.91 11.91 -11.94
N ASP A 10 14.22 11.23 -13.05
CA ASP A 10 14.99 9.98 -13.01
C ASP A 10 16.42 10.18 -12.47
N ASP A 11 17.06 11.31 -12.75
CA ASP A 11 18.37 11.66 -12.20
C ASP A 11 18.34 11.75 -10.65
N THR A 12 17.26 12.32 -10.12
CA THR A 12 17.01 12.40 -8.68
C THR A 12 16.75 11.01 -8.10
N LEU A 13 16.00 10.16 -8.81
CA LEU A 13 15.77 8.77 -8.40
C LEU A 13 17.08 7.98 -8.36
N VAL A 14 17.93 8.11 -9.38
CA VAL A 14 19.25 7.46 -9.43
C VAL A 14 20.09 7.87 -8.23
N ALA A 15 20.29 9.17 -8.02
CA ALA A 15 21.09 9.68 -6.90
C ALA A 15 20.50 9.25 -5.54
N SER A 16 19.17 9.26 -5.39
CA SER A 16 18.51 8.83 -4.17
C SER A 16 18.69 7.33 -3.91
N PHE A 17 18.60 6.49 -4.95
CA PHE A 17 18.72 5.04 -4.82
C PHE A 17 20.15 4.62 -4.53
N GLU A 18 21.14 5.26 -5.16
CA GLU A 18 22.55 5.10 -4.81
C GLU A 18 22.78 5.46 -3.34
N ARG A 19 22.23 6.60 -2.88
CA ARG A 19 22.35 7.00 -1.48
C ARG A 19 21.66 6.04 -0.53
N CYS A 20 20.50 5.50 -0.90
CA CYS A 20 19.82 4.46 -0.13
C CYS A 20 20.68 3.20 -0.02
N LEU A 21 21.33 2.77 -1.10
CA LEU A 21 22.24 1.63 -1.11
C LEU A 21 23.41 1.85 -0.13
N GLU A 22 24.07 3.00 -0.21
CA GLU A 22 25.17 3.38 0.68
C GLU A 22 24.76 3.35 2.15
N LEU A 23 23.56 3.84 2.47
CA LEU A 23 23.03 3.94 3.83
C LEU A 23 22.35 2.67 4.33
N GLY A 24 22.20 1.63 3.52
CA GLY A 24 21.47 0.43 3.90
C GLY A 24 19.96 0.64 4.06
N ALA A 25 19.38 1.59 3.31
CA ALA A 25 17.96 1.93 3.36
C ALA A 25 17.19 1.35 2.17
N VAL A 26 15.95 0.90 2.39
CA VAL A 26 15.08 0.43 1.30
C VAL A 26 14.33 1.63 0.70
N PRO A 27 14.57 2.02 -0.56
CA PRO A 27 13.79 3.06 -1.22
C PRO A 27 12.35 2.61 -1.43
N THR A 28 11.41 3.49 -1.11
CA THR A 28 9.97 3.28 -1.36
C THR A 28 9.49 4.22 -2.46
N VAL A 29 8.70 3.72 -3.41
CA VAL A 29 8.29 4.50 -4.59
C VAL A 29 6.79 4.45 -4.82
N HIS A 30 6.18 5.62 -4.89
CA HIS A 30 4.88 5.83 -5.52
C HIS A 30 5.08 5.88 -7.04
N ALA A 31 4.60 4.85 -7.74
CA ALA A 31 4.90 4.64 -9.16
C ALA A 31 3.72 4.96 -10.08
N GLU A 32 3.53 6.23 -10.44
CA GLU A 32 2.73 6.61 -11.62
C GLU A 32 3.52 7.63 -12.46
N ASN A 33 3.46 7.53 -13.79
CA ASN A 33 4.11 8.47 -14.70
C ASN A 33 3.49 9.87 -14.57
N GLY A 34 4.19 10.77 -13.86
CA GLY A 34 3.65 12.10 -13.53
C GLY A 34 3.41 13.01 -14.73
N GLU A 35 4.17 12.83 -15.83
CA GLU A 35 3.98 13.59 -17.05
C GLU A 35 2.68 13.18 -17.77
N LEU A 36 2.46 11.87 -17.92
CA LEU A 36 1.25 11.34 -18.54
C LEU A 36 0.01 11.67 -17.72
N VAL A 37 0.08 11.52 -16.39
CA VAL A 37 -1.02 11.89 -15.49
C VAL A 37 -1.37 13.37 -15.65
N TYR A 38 -0.37 14.25 -15.58
CA TYR A 38 -0.59 15.70 -15.72
C TYR A 38 -1.19 16.08 -17.08
N HIS A 39 -0.70 15.45 -18.15
CA HIS A 39 -1.25 15.64 -19.50
C HIS A 39 -2.72 15.22 -19.58
N LEU A 40 -3.05 14.03 -19.10
CA LEU A 40 -4.42 13.49 -19.16
C LEU A 40 -5.39 14.25 -18.26
N GLN A 41 -4.95 14.72 -17.09
CA GLN A 41 -5.75 15.61 -16.24
C GLN A 41 -6.19 16.87 -17.00
N ARG A 42 -5.24 17.58 -17.63
CA ARG A 42 -5.54 18.77 -18.43
C ARG A 42 -6.43 18.46 -19.63
N LYS A 43 -6.24 17.32 -20.27
CA LYS A 43 -7.04 16.88 -21.41
C LYS A 43 -8.51 16.68 -21.01
N LEU A 44 -8.78 15.98 -19.91
CA LEU A 44 -10.15 15.73 -19.42
C LEU A 44 -10.83 17.02 -18.96
N MET A 45 -10.11 17.89 -18.25
CA MET A 45 -10.62 19.21 -17.86
C MET A 45 -10.98 20.07 -19.09
N ALA A 46 -10.16 20.05 -20.15
CA ALA A 46 -10.46 20.77 -21.39
C ALA A 46 -11.66 20.20 -22.17
N GLN A 47 -12.01 18.94 -21.93
CA GLN A 47 -13.21 18.29 -22.46
C GLN A 47 -14.47 18.54 -21.62
N GLY A 48 -14.35 19.28 -20.51
CA GLY A 48 -15.46 19.56 -19.59
C GLY A 48 -15.79 18.38 -18.67
N ILE A 49 -14.94 17.36 -18.58
CA ILE A 49 -15.12 16.21 -17.68
C ILE A 49 -14.41 16.55 -16.37
N THR A 50 -15.17 17.09 -15.41
CA THR A 50 -14.63 17.68 -14.18
C THR A 50 -14.96 16.89 -12.91
N GLY A 51 -15.81 15.86 -13.00
CA GLY A 51 -16.26 15.08 -11.85
C GLY A 51 -15.26 14.00 -11.39
N PRO A 52 -15.51 13.32 -10.26
CA PRO A 52 -14.63 12.30 -9.69
C PRO A 52 -14.30 11.15 -10.65
N GLU A 53 -15.20 10.84 -11.60
CA GLU A 53 -14.99 9.85 -12.66
C GLU A 53 -13.83 10.17 -13.60
N ALA A 54 -13.47 11.44 -13.75
CA ALA A 54 -12.30 11.85 -14.52
C ALA A 54 -10.99 11.47 -13.82
N HIS A 55 -11.01 11.29 -12.50
CA HIS A 55 -9.82 10.95 -11.74
C HIS A 55 -9.19 9.63 -12.21
N PRO A 56 -9.87 8.45 -12.20
CA PRO A 56 -9.27 7.22 -12.74
C PRO A 56 -8.93 7.30 -14.24
N LEU A 57 -9.72 8.02 -15.04
CA LEU A 57 -9.47 8.21 -16.47
C LEU A 57 -8.18 9.01 -16.74
N SER A 58 -7.80 9.91 -15.83
CA SER A 58 -6.61 10.74 -15.96
C SER A 58 -5.28 10.00 -15.72
N ARG A 59 -5.35 8.73 -15.33
CA ARG A 59 -4.22 7.94 -14.82
C ARG A 59 -4.50 6.45 -15.03
N PRO A 60 -4.70 6.01 -16.28
CA PRO A 60 -5.05 4.63 -16.59
C PRO A 60 -3.93 3.67 -16.17
N SER A 61 -4.20 2.37 -16.05
CA SER A 61 -3.28 1.39 -15.45
C SER A 61 -1.85 1.41 -16.03
N GLN A 62 -1.72 1.75 -17.32
CA GLN A 62 -0.44 1.82 -18.03
C GLN A 62 0.53 2.85 -17.42
N VAL A 63 0.02 3.95 -16.83
CA VAL A 63 0.91 4.95 -16.21
C VAL A 63 1.56 4.42 -14.94
N GLU A 64 0.89 3.48 -14.24
CA GLU A 64 1.42 2.82 -13.06
C GLU A 64 2.42 1.72 -13.47
N GLY A 65 2.04 0.88 -14.44
CA GLY A 65 2.91 -0.15 -14.99
C GLY A 65 4.24 0.40 -15.54
N GLU A 66 4.19 1.47 -16.35
CA GLU A 66 5.40 2.11 -16.87
C GLU A 66 6.33 2.60 -15.75
N ALA A 67 5.78 3.33 -14.78
CA ALA A 67 6.57 3.90 -13.71
C ALA A 67 7.13 2.83 -12.76
N ALA A 68 6.38 1.74 -12.53
CA ALA A 68 6.85 0.58 -11.78
C ALA A 68 8.03 -0.07 -12.51
N SER A 69 7.89 -0.33 -13.83
CA SER A 69 8.97 -0.88 -14.65
C SER A 69 10.22 -0.01 -14.61
N ARG A 70 10.08 1.31 -14.80
CA ARG A 70 11.19 2.26 -14.78
C ARG A 70 11.90 2.29 -13.43
N ALA A 71 11.17 2.39 -12.31
CA ALA A 71 11.77 2.36 -10.98
C ALA A 71 12.50 1.03 -10.71
N ILE A 72 11.91 -0.09 -11.14
CA ILE A 72 12.52 -1.43 -11.04
C ILE A 72 13.83 -1.50 -11.82
N ARG A 73 13.88 -1.00 -13.07
CA ARG A 73 15.11 -1.02 -13.89
C ARG A 73 16.21 -0.12 -13.32
N ILE A 74 15.84 1.05 -12.78
CA ILE A 74 16.79 1.93 -12.10
C ILE A 74 17.38 1.21 -10.87
N ALA A 75 16.54 0.62 -10.02
CA ALA A 75 16.97 -0.12 -8.84
C ALA A 75 17.84 -1.34 -9.19
N GLU A 76 17.51 -2.06 -10.27
CA GLU A 76 18.30 -3.20 -10.78
C GLU A 76 19.70 -2.75 -11.19
N THR A 77 19.80 -1.65 -11.91
CA THR A 77 21.07 -1.10 -12.41
C THR A 77 21.98 -0.66 -11.27
N ILE A 78 21.41 -0.05 -10.23
CA ILE A 78 22.14 0.40 -9.03
C ILE A 78 22.49 -0.77 -8.10
N GLY A 79 21.69 -1.83 -8.10
CA GLY A 79 21.84 -2.97 -7.19
C GLY A 79 21.23 -2.74 -5.80
N THR A 80 20.28 -1.80 -5.67
CA THR A 80 19.53 -1.53 -4.42
C THR A 80 18.24 -2.36 -4.36
N PRO A 81 17.72 -2.73 -3.17
CA PRO A 81 16.35 -3.26 -3.12
C PRO A 81 15.34 -2.16 -3.48
N LEU A 82 14.11 -2.53 -3.78
CA LEU A 82 13.03 -1.58 -4.08
C LEU A 82 11.72 -2.02 -3.44
N TYR A 83 10.97 -1.08 -2.88
CA TYR A 83 9.63 -1.29 -2.36
C TYR A 83 8.61 -0.41 -3.10
N LEU A 84 7.73 -1.01 -3.90
CA LEU A 84 6.63 -0.31 -4.56
C LEU A 84 5.43 -0.25 -3.61
N VAL A 85 5.06 0.96 -3.19
CA VAL A 85 3.89 1.20 -2.34
C VAL A 85 2.59 1.09 -3.15
N HIS A 86 1.48 0.81 -2.46
CA HIS A 86 0.10 0.88 -2.97
C HIS A 86 -0.10 0.46 -4.46
N VAL A 87 0.44 -0.71 -4.83
CA VAL A 87 0.26 -1.34 -6.14
C VAL A 87 -1.22 -1.61 -6.36
N SER A 88 -1.79 -1.07 -7.44
CA SER A 88 -3.22 -1.15 -7.74
C SER A 88 -3.55 -1.86 -9.04
N THR A 89 -2.55 -2.13 -9.88
CA THR A 89 -2.74 -2.61 -11.25
C THR A 89 -2.13 -3.99 -11.50
N LYS A 90 -2.60 -4.64 -12.57
CA LYS A 90 -2.05 -5.91 -13.03
C LYS A 90 -0.70 -5.67 -13.69
N GLU A 91 -0.57 -4.56 -14.40
CA GLU A 91 0.62 -4.14 -15.13
C GLU A 91 1.78 -3.91 -14.17
N ALA A 92 1.58 -3.17 -13.07
CA ALA A 92 2.63 -3.02 -12.06
C ALA A 92 2.98 -4.35 -11.37
N LEU A 93 1.99 -5.22 -11.13
CA LEU A 93 2.24 -6.56 -10.61
C LEU A 93 3.04 -7.44 -11.59
N ASP A 94 2.75 -7.37 -12.89
CA ASP A 94 3.47 -8.10 -13.94
C ASP A 94 4.96 -7.70 -13.94
N GLU A 95 5.25 -6.40 -13.81
CA GLU A 95 6.62 -5.89 -13.71
C GLU A 95 7.36 -6.38 -12.45
N ILE A 96 6.69 -6.37 -11.29
CA ILE A 96 7.23 -6.94 -10.04
C ILE A 96 7.50 -8.43 -10.22
N THR A 97 6.55 -9.17 -10.77
CA THR A 97 6.65 -10.62 -10.98
C THR A 97 7.80 -10.95 -11.93
N TYR A 98 7.94 -10.22 -13.02
CA TYR A 98 9.04 -10.36 -13.97
C TYR A 98 10.40 -10.11 -13.32
N ALA A 99 10.54 -9.00 -12.59
CA ALA A 99 11.78 -8.64 -11.88
C ALA A 99 12.18 -9.71 -10.86
N ARG A 100 11.22 -10.19 -10.08
CA ARG A 100 11.43 -11.25 -9.08
C ARG A 100 11.75 -12.59 -9.72
N GLY A 101 11.15 -12.91 -10.87
CA GLY A 101 11.50 -14.09 -11.66
C GLY A 101 12.96 -14.10 -12.12
N LYS A 102 13.60 -12.92 -12.23
CA LYS A 102 15.05 -12.76 -12.47
C LYS A 102 15.88 -12.68 -11.19
N GLY A 103 15.25 -12.87 -10.03
CA GLY A 103 15.89 -12.82 -8.72
C GLY A 103 16.11 -11.43 -8.16
N GLN A 104 15.59 -10.36 -8.77
CA GLN A 104 15.74 -9.00 -8.24
C GLN A 104 15.02 -8.83 -6.90
N ALA A 105 15.62 -8.06 -5.98
CA ALA A 105 15.05 -7.75 -4.68
C ALA A 105 14.00 -6.63 -4.77
N VAL A 106 12.83 -6.96 -5.32
CA VAL A 106 11.68 -6.05 -5.40
C VAL A 106 10.55 -6.55 -4.51
N TYR A 107 9.99 -5.63 -3.74
CA TYR A 107 8.83 -5.80 -2.86
C TYR A 107 7.66 -4.97 -3.38
N GLY A 108 6.45 -5.48 -3.18
CA GLY A 108 5.21 -4.80 -3.55
C GLY A 108 4.23 -4.81 -2.39
N GLU A 109 3.58 -3.67 -2.17
CA GLU A 109 2.51 -3.46 -1.20
C GLU A 109 1.19 -3.27 -1.94
N VAL A 110 0.10 -3.88 -1.47
CA VAL A 110 -1.25 -3.64 -1.99
C VAL A 110 -2.18 -3.15 -0.87
N LEU A 111 -3.14 -2.29 -1.21
CA LEU A 111 -4.10 -1.77 -0.23
C LEU A 111 -5.34 -2.66 -0.16
N ALA A 112 -5.96 -2.76 1.02
CA ALA A 112 -7.23 -3.48 1.17
C ALA A 112 -8.32 -2.93 0.24
N GLY A 113 -8.33 -1.61 -0.02
CA GLY A 113 -9.24 -0.99 -0.98
C GLY A 113 -9.02 -1.51 -2.41
N HIS A 114 -7.77 -1.57 -2.88
CA HIS A 114 -7.44 -2.09 -4.23
C HIS A 114 -7.71 -3.58 -4.41
N LEU A 115 -7.82 -4.36 -3.34
CA LEU A 115 -8.22 -5.77 -3.40
C LEU A 115 -9.73 -5.98 -3.52
N LEU A 116 -10.55 -5.00 -3.13
CA LEU A 116 -11.97 -5.20 -2.84
C LEU A 116 -12.91 -4.25 -3.57
N LEU A 117 -12.44 -3.07 -3.93
CA LEU A 117 -13.22 -2.05 -4.61
C LEU A 117 -12.77 -1.93 -6.07
N ASP A 118 -13.74 -1.68 -6.95
CA ASP A 118 -13.51 -1.40 -8.36
C ASP A 118 -13.89 0.04 -8.69
N ASP A 119 -13.56 0.50 -9.89
CA ASP A 119 -13.74 1.89 -10.33
C ASP A 119 -15.20 2.33 -10.51
N SER A 120 -16.18 1.41 -10.40
CA SER A 120 -17.59 1.77 -10.42
C SER A 120 -17.99 2.72 -9.29
N VAL A 121 -17.23 2.77 -8.19
CA VAL A 121 -17.44 3.72 -7.09
C VAL A 121 -17.38 5.18 -7.55
N TYR A 122 -16.62 5.48 -8.61
CA TYR A 122 -16.51 6.82 -9.17
C TYR A 122 -17.70 7.23 -10.05
N GLN A 123 -18.56 6.27 -10.42
CA GLN A 123 -19.77 6.52 -11.21
C GLN A 123 -21.01 6.74 -10.32
N HIS A 124 -20.83 6.84 -9.00
CA HIS A 124 -21.93 7.04 -8.08
C HIS A 124 -22.64 8.38 -8.38
N PRO A 125 -23.99 8.41 -8.46
CA PRO A 125 -24.73 9.62 -8.86
C PRO A 125 -24.61 10.78 -7.86
N ASP A 126 -24.40 10.46 -6.58
CA ASP A 126 -24.05 11.46 -5.57
C ASP A 126 -22.54 11.77 -5.63
N TRP A 127 -22.22 13.04 -5.94
CA TRP A 127 -20.86 13.54 -6.11
C TRP A 127 -20.00 13.34 -4.86
N GLN A 128 -20.56 13.60 -3.68
CA GLN A 128 -19.83 13.51 -2.41
C GLN A 128 -19.39 12.07 -2.14
N THR A 129 -20.29 11.12 -2.38
CA THR A 129 -19.98 9.69 -2.29
C THR A 129 -18.87 9.31 -3.27
N ALA A 130 -18.97 9.68 -4.55
CA ALA A 130 -17.93 9.38 -5.54
C ALA A 130 -16.57 10.02 -5.19
N ALA A 131 -16.56 11.27 -4.72
CA ALA A 131 -15.37 11.98 -4.27
C ALA A 131 -14.72 11.34 -3.02
N GLY A 132 -15.52 10.68 -2.18
CA GLY A 132 -15.04 9.91 -1.01
C GLY A 132 -14.05 8.80 -1.37
N TYR A 133 -14.12 8.25 -2.58
CA TYR A 133 -13.23 7.20 -3.07
C TYR A 133 -11.99 7.72 -3.82
N VAL A 134 -11.83 9.03 -4.01
CA VAL A 134 -10.72 9.61 -4.78
C VAL A 134 -9.39 9.45 -4.03
N MET A 135 -8.48 8.67 -4.62
CA MET A 135 -7.11 8.45 -4.14
C MET A 135 -6.15 8.12 -5.31
N SER A 136 -4.85 8.09 -5.04
CA SER A 136 -3.79 7.87 -6.03
C SER A 136 -2.86 6.73 -5.59
N PRO A 137 -2.71 5.63 -6.34
CA PRO A 137 -3.45 5.26 -7.55
C PRO A 137 -4.94 4.98 -7.26
N PRO A 138 -5.84 5.18 -8.23
CA PRO A 138 -7.29 5.07 -8.06
C PRO A 138 -7.73 3.61 -7.95
N PHE A 139 -8.97 3.36 -7.52
CA PHE A 139 -9.59 2.06 -7.73
C PHE A 139 -9.69 1.77 -9.23
N ARG A 140 -9.57 0.49 -9.59
CA ARG A 140 -9.38 0.04 -10.97
C ARG A 140 -10.58 -0.78 -11.46
N PRO A 141 -10.78 -0.88 -12.78
CA PRO A 141 -11.75 -1.82 -13.35
C PRO A 141 -11.63 -3.23 -12.78
N ARG A 142 -12.73 -3.98 -12.84
CA ARG A 142 -12.72 -5.39 -12.43
C ARG A 142 -11.66 -6.19 -13.20
N GLY A 143 -11.05 -7.13 -12.51
CA GLY A 143 -9.98 -8.00 -13.02
C GLY A 143 -8.60 -7.64 -12.44
N HIS A 144 -8.37 -6.37 -12.10
CA HIS A 144 -7.17 -5.97 -11.36
C HIS A 144 -7.12 -6.57 -9.96
N GLN A 145 -8.26 -6.61 -9.26
CA GLN A 145 -8.38 -7.20 -7.92
C GLN A 145 -7.94 -8.67 -7.93
N GLU A 146 -8.41 -9.44 -8.91
CA GLU A 146 -8.05 -10.85 -9.06
C GLU A 146 -6.55 -11.03 -9.27
N ALA A 147 -5.93 -10.22 -10.15
CA ALA A 147 -4.49 -10.23 -10.33
C ALA A 147 -3.75 -9.91 -9.02
N LEU A 148 -4.17 -8.88 -8.28
CA LEU A 148 -3.56 -8.51 -7.00
C LEU A 148 -3.70 -9.62 -5.95
N TRP A 149 -4.83 -10.31 -5.88
CA TRP A 149 -4.99 -11.49 -5.02
C TRP A 149 -4.05 -12.62 -5.41
N HIS A 150 -3.92 -12.93 -6.70
CA HIS A 150 -2.91 -13.89 -7.19
C HIS A 150 -1.48 -13.44 -6.85
N GLY A 151 -1.21 -12.13 -6.88
CA GLY A 151 0.06 -11.54 -6.45
C GLY A 151 0.38 -11.83 -4.98
N LEU A 152 -0.62 -11.74 -4.09
CA LEU A 152 -0.47 -12.11 -2.68
C LEU A 152 -0.24 -13.61 -2.50
N GLN A 153 -1.05 -14.45 -3.17
CA GLN A 153 -0.98 -15.91 -3.06
C GLN A 153 0.32 -16.50 -3.62
N SER A 154 0.86 -15.89 -4.67
CA SER A 154 2.14 -16.29 -5.27
C SER A 154 3.36 -15.72 -4.56
N GLY A 155 3.19 -14.83 -3.57
CA GLY A 155 4.29 -14.16 -2.87
C GLY A 155 5.05 -13.13 -3.72
N ASN A 156 4.42 -12.61 -4.78
CA ASN A 156 4.94 -11.48 -5.55
C ASN A 156 4.58 -10.12 -4.92
N LEU A 157 3.45 -10.05 -4.23
CA LEU A 157 3.10 -8.98 -3.31
C LEU A 157 3.33 -9.44 -1.87
N HIS A 158 3.91 -8.57 -1.04
CA HIS A 158 4.53 -8.98 0.22
C HIS A 158 3.77 -8.47 1.44
N THR A 159 3.10 -7.34 1.31
CA THR A 159 2.48 -6.64 2.43
C THR A 159 1.14 -6.07 2.02
N THR A 160 0.21 -6.01 2.97
CA THR A 160 -1.02 -5.24 2.82
C THR A 160 -0.98 -3.99 3.69
N ALA A 161 -1.46 -2.87 3.15
CA ALA A 161 -1.55 -1.61 3.88
C ALA A 161 -2.90 -0.91 3.61
N THR A 162 -2.98 0.37 3.95
CA THR A 162 -4.23 1.14 3.85
C THR A 162 -4.07 2.49 3.16
N ASP A 163 -2.85 3.03 3.13
CA ASP A 163 -2.63 4.43 2.75
C ASP A 163 -3.62 5.37 3.43
N HIS A 164 -3.82 5.18 4.75
CA HIS A 164 -4.82 5.92 5.51
C HIS A 164 -4.49 7.41 5.50
N CYS A 165 -5.19 8.13 4.63
CA CYS A 165 -5.09 9.55 4.39
C CYS A 165 -6.52 10.07 4.22
N CYS A 166 -7.17 10.43 5.32
CA CYS A 166 -8.60 10.70 5.34
C CYS A 166 -8.91 12.20 5.23
N PHE A 167 -9.98 12.50 4.48
CA PHE A 167 -10.52 13.84 4.32
C PHE A 167 -12.03 13.77 4.47
N CYS A 168 -12.60 14.65 5.28
CA CYS A 168 -14.05 14.77 5.41
C CYS A 168 -14.69 15.30 4.13
N ALA A 169 -16.01 15.17 3.99
CA ALA A 169 -16.77 15.63 2.82
C ALA A 169 -16.47 17.08 2.44
N GLU A 170 -16.40 17.98 3.42
CA GLU A 170 -16.10 19.41 3.20
C GLU A 170 -14.72 19.63 2.59
N GLN A 171 -13.72 18.84 3.00
CA GLN A 171 -12.37 18.91 2.45
C GLN A 171 -12.33 18.34 1.03
N LYS A 172 -13.06 17.24 0.77
CA LYS A 172 -13.22 16.69 -0.58
C LYS A 172 -13.86 17.71 -1.54
N ALA A 173 -14.85 18.47 -1.05
CA ALA A 173 -15.61 19.45 -1.83
C ALA A 173 -14.77 20.60 -2.43
N VAL A 174 -13.52 20.80 -2.02
CA VAL A 174 -12.58 21.73 -2.66
C VAL A 174 -12.41 21.44 -4.17
N GLY A 175 -12.57 20.18 -4.58
CA GLY A 175 -12.51 19.77 -5.98
C GLY A 175 -13.87 19.60 -6.67
N ARG A 176 -14.94 20.22 -6.18
CA ARG A 176 -16.31 20.04 -6.72
C ARG A 176 -16.42 20.27 -8.22
N ASP A 177 -15.76 21.31 -8.71
CA ASP A 177 -15.77 21.70 -10.13
C ASP A 177 -14.46 21.33 -10.85
N ASP A 178 -13.54 20.63 -10.18
CA ASP A 178 -12.21 20.28 -10.69
C ASP A 178 -11.67 19.06 -9.92
N PHE A 179 -11.84 17.86 -10.48
CA PHE A 179 -11.41 16.61 -9.86
C PHE A 179 -9.93 16.59 -9.48
N SER A 180 -9.07 17.35 -10.18
CA SER A 180 -7.64 17.41 -9.88
C SER A 180 -7.33 18.09 -8.55
N LYS A 181 -8.30 18.83 -8.00
CA LYS A 181 -8.23 19.51 -6.70
C LYS A 181 -8.89 18.74 -5.56
N ILE A 182 -9.54 17.60 -5.83
CA ILE A 182 -10.06 16.73 -4.76
C ILE A 182 -8.85 16.20 -3.96
N PRO A 183 -8.75 16.46 -2.64
CA PRO A 183 -7.70 15.89 -1.82
C PRO A 183 -7.70 14.35 -1.94
N ASN A 184 -6.54 13.80 -2.29
CA ASN A 184 -6.41 12.39 -2.60
C ASN A 184 -6.13 11.58 -1.33
N GLY A 185 -6.97 10.58 -1.07
CA GLY A 185 -6.81 9.68 0.08
C GLY A 185 -8.12 9.09 0.56
N THR A 186 -8.02 7.95 1.23
CA THR A 186 -9.13 7.22 1.84
C THR A 186 -8.78 6.73 3.24
N ALA A 187 -9.80 6.41 4.04
CA ALA A 187 -9.65 5.78 5.34
C ALA A 187 -9.74 4.25 5.21
N GLY A 188 -8.82 3.51 5.85
CA GLY A 188 -8.97 2.06 5.98
C GLY A 188 -8.19 1.39 7.13
N ILE A 189 -7.59 2.17 8.04
CA ILE A 189 -6.64 1.66 9.06
C ILE A 189 -7.28 0.62 9.98
N GLU A 190 -8.52 0.86 10.39
CA GLU A 190 -9.31 0.00 11.27
C GLU A 190 -9.80 -1.25 10.55
N ASP A 191 -10.13 -1.13 9.26
CA ASP A 191 -10.87 -2.15 8.53
C ASP A 191 -9.96 -3.20 7.86
N ARG A 192 -8.69 -2.85 7.60
CA ARG A 192 -7.72 -3.67 6.83
C ARG A 192 -7.72 -5.14 7.22
N MET A 193 -7.55 -5.44 8.50
CA MET A 193 -7.34 -6.83 8.96
C MET A 193 -8.63 -7.64 8.86
N ALA A 194 -9.78 -7.07 9.24
CA ALA A 194 -11.05 -7.79 9.21
C ALA A 194 -11.50 -8.05 7.76
N LEU A 195 -11.27 -7.08 6.87
CA LEU A 195 -11.52 -7.24 5.44
C LEU A 195 -10.64 -8.31 4.82
N LEU A 196 -9.32 -8.28 5.09
CA LEU A 196 -8.40 -9.28 4.54
C LEU A 196 -8.67 -10.69 5.11
N TRP A 197 -9.07 -10.80 6.38
CA TRP A 197 -9.50 -12.07 6.94
C TRP A 197 -10.77 -12.57 6.26
N HIS A 198 -11.80 -11.73 6.17
CA HIS A 198 -13.07 -12.11 5.60
C HIS A 198 -12.97 -12.51 4.13
N GLU A 199 -12.24 -11.74 3.33
CA GLU A 199 -12.14 -11.92 1.88
C GLU A 199 -10.99 -12.82 1.46
N GLY A 200 -10.00 -13.01 2.34
CA GLY A 200 -8.82 -13.83 2.10
C GLY A 200 -8.91 -15.19 2.77
N VAL A 201 -8.99 -15.21 4.12
CA VAL A 201 -8.95 -16.45 4.90
C VAL A 201 -10.25 -17.23 4.77
N ASN A 202 -11.40 -16.59 5.02
CA ASN A 202 -12.68 -17.31 5.01
C ASN A 202 -13.09 -17.82 3.61
N THR A 203 -12.53 -17.23 2.55
CA THR A 203 -12.81 -17.63 1.16
C THR A 203 -11.81 -18.66 0.63
N GLY A 204 -10.78 -19.03 1.42
CA GLY A 204 -9.74 -19.97 1.02
C GLY A 204 -8.68 -19.39 0.09
N ARG A 205 -8.63 -18.07 -0.11
CA ARG A 205 -7.54 -17.41 -0.86
C ARG A 205 -6.25 -17.41 -0.07
N LEU A 206 -6.33 -17.24 1.24
CA LEU A 206 -5.18 -17.22 2.15
C LEU A 206 -5.35 -18.26 3.25
N SER A 207 -4.26 -18.88 3.67
CA SER A 207 -4.14 -19.50 4.99
C SER A 207 -4.04 -18.43 6.09
N MET A 208 -4.29 -18.83 7.34
CA MET A 208 -4.08 -17.94 8.50
C MET A 208 -2.61 -17.49 8.63
N GLN A 209 -1.66 -18.34 8.23
CA GLN A 209 -0.24 -18.07 8.26
C GLN A 209 0.15 -17.00 7.22
N GLU A 210 -0.41 -17.08 6.01
CA GLU A 210 -0.23 -16.05 4.99
C GLU A 210 -0.87 -14.73 5.42
N PHE A 211 -2.05 -14.77 6.06
CA PHE A 211 -2.65 -13.57 6.67
C PHE A 211 -1.72 -12.90 7.69
N VAL A 212 -1.12 -13.66 8.61
CA VAL A 212 -0.12 -13.13 9.56
C VAL A 212 1.09 -12.53 8.83
N ALA A 213 1.59 -13.24 7.82
CA ALA A 213 2.75 -12.80 7.04
C ALA A 213 2.49 -11.45 6.34
N LEU A 214 1.37 -11.34 5.64
CA LEU A 214 0.96 -10.18 4.85
C LEU A 214 0.57 -8.97 5.71
N THR A 215 0.11 -9.20 6.94
CA THR A 215 -0.38 -8.12 7.80
C THR A 215 0.64 -7.61 8.81
N SER A 216 1.71 -8.37 9.08
CA SER A 216 2.72 -8.01 10.09
C SER A 216 4.14 -8.51 9.78
N THR A 217 4.35 -9.83 9.65
CA THR A 217 5.70 -10.43 9.64
C THR A 217 6.57 -9.95 8.48
N ASN A 218 6.01 -9.83 7.28
CA ASN A 218 6.78 -9.42 6.09
C ASN A 218 7.21 -7.96 6.22
N THR A 219 6.31 -7.06 6.63
CA THR A 219 6.64 -5.66 6.92
C THR A 219 7.74 -5.56 7.98
N ALA A 220 7.64 -6.35 9.07
CA ALA A 220 8.67 -6.37 10.11
C ALA A 220 10.03 -6.86 9.57
N LYS A 221 10.07 -7.83 8.66
CA LYS A 221 11.32 -8.29 8.04
C LYS A 221 11.91 -7.25 7.08
N ILE A 222 11.08 -6.70 6.19
CA ILE A 222 11.50 -5.71 5.18
C ILE A 222 12.07 -4.46 5.84
N PHE A 223 11.41 -3.97 6.89
CA PHE A 223 11.81 -2.76 7.61
C PHE A 223 12.62 -3.02 8.88
N ASN A 224 13.30 -4.18 8.95
CA ASN A 224 14.31 -4.54 9.95
C ASN A 224 13.87 -4.48 11.43
N LEU A 225 12.64 -4.93 11.71
CA LEU A 225 12.07 -5.04 13.06
C LEU A 225 11.77 -6.48 13.48
N TYR A 226 11.91 -7.46 12.59
CA TYR A 226 11.71 -8.86 12.96
C TYR A 226 12.95 -9.41 13.72
N PRO A 227 12.78 -10.17 14.81
CA PRO A 227 11.52 -10.65 15.38
C PRO A 227 10.96 -9.80 16.52
N ARG A 228 11.48 -8.59 16.78
CA ARG A 228 10.93 -7.69 17.81
C ARG A 228 9.46 -7.37 17.56
N LYS A 229 9.07 -7.17 16.29
CA LYS A 229 7.68 -7.02 15.81
C LYS A 229 7.32 -8.15 14.85
N GLY A 230 6.01 -8.40 14.70
CA GLY A 230 5.48 -9.40 13.76
C GLY A 230 5.85 -10.84 14.11
N ALA A 231 6.02 -11.14 15.40
CA ALA A 231 6.33 -12.48 15.89
C ALA A 231 5.70 -12.72 17.26
N ILE A 232 5.23 -13.96 17.49
CA ILE A 232 4.85 -14.44 18.83
C ILE A 232 5.96 -15.38 19.29
N ARG A 233 6.91 -14.85 20.07
CA ARG A 233 8.01 -15.61 20.66
C ARG A 233 8.60 -14.88 21.86
N VAL A 234 9.30 -15.62 22.71
CA VAL A 234 10.07 -15.05 23.82
C VAL A 234 11.04 -13.99 23.27
N GLY A 235 11.00 -12.80 23.88
CA GLY A 235 11.81 -11.63 23.51
C GLY A 235 11.19 -10.67 22.50
N ALA A 236 10.05 -11.01 21.86
CA ALA A 236 9.31 -10.08 21.03
C ALA A 236 8.52 -9.06 21.88
N ASP A 237 8.22 -7.88 21.32
CA ASP A 237 7.30 -6.94 21.96
C ASP A 237 5.90 -7.58 22.04
N ALA A 238 5.22 -7.42 23.18
CA ALA A 238 3.86 -7.93 23.40
C ALA A 238 2.81 -7.05 22.69
N ASP A 239 2.89 -7.01 21.36
CA ASP A 239 1.88 -6.46 20.46
C ASP A 239 1.11 -7.63 19.85
N LEU A 240 -0.05 -7.93 20.43
CA LEU A 240 -0.82 -9.15 20.15
C LEU A 240 -2.27 -8.78 19.87
N VAL A 241 -2.91 -9.58 19.02
CA VAL A 241 -4.35 -9.49 18.77
C VAL A 241 -4.96 -10.85 19.07
N LEU A 242 -5.94 -10.90 19.97
CA LEU A 242 -6.84 -12.04 20.04
C LEU A 242 -7.88 -11.86 18.95
N TRP A 243 -7.90 -12.79 18.01
CA TRP A 243 -8.76 -12.77 16.85
C TRP A 243 -9.92 -13.75 17.06
N ASP A 244 -11.15 -13.26 17.00
CA ASP A 244 -12.34 -14.09 16.99
C ASP A 244 -12.72 -14.39 15.52
N PRO A 245 -12.51 -15.63 15.04
CA PRO A 245 -12.78 -15.99 13.65
C PRO A 245 -14.28 -16.04 13.31
N GLU A 246 -15.16 -16.20 14.31
CA GLU A 246 -16.61 -16.29 14.13
C GLU A 246 -17.33 -14.97 14.46
N GLY A 247 -16.67 -14.08 15.19
CA GLY A 247 -17.15 -12.73 15.47
C GLY A 247 -17.46 -11.97 14.19
N THR A 248 -18.54 -11.19 14.21
CA THR A 248 -19.02 -10.42 13.04
C THR A 248 -19.16 -8.95 13.37
N ARG A 249 -18.95 -8.09 12.37
CA ARG A 249 -19.34 -6.67 12.44
C ARG A 249 -19.76 -6.17 11.06
N THR A 250 -20.70 -5.25 11.04
CA THR A 250 -21.00 -4.45 9.84
C THR A 250 -20.22 -3.16 9.90
N ILE A 251 -19.39 -2.92 8.88
CA ILE A 251 -18.58 -1.71 8.79
C ILE A 251 -19.50 -0.52 8.53
N SER A 252 -19.35 0.53 9.32
CA SER A 252 -20.09 1.79 9.14
C SER A 252 -19.29 2.98 9.66
N ALA A 253 -19.39 4.13 8.98
CA ALA A 253 -18.89 5.41 9.48
C ALA A 253 -19.52 5.81 10.82
N LYS A 254 -20.69 5.28 11.17
CA LYS A 254 -21.34 5.53 12.46
C LYS A 254 -20.69 4.82 13.63
N THR A 255 -19.94 3.75 13.37
CA THR A 255 -19.39 2.84 14.41
C THR A 255 -17.88 2.70 14.35
N HIS A 256 -17.23 3.23 13.32
CA HIS A 256 -15.77 3.23 13.23
C HIS A 256 -15.15 4.21 14.25
N HIS A 257 -13.84 4.11 14.42
CA HIS A 257 -13.03 4.93 15.32
C HIS A 257 -12.12 5.89 14.55
N GLN A 258 -12.34 6.02 13.23
CA GLN A 258 -11.60 6.90 12.33
C GLN A 258 -12.20 8.31 12.38
N GLN A 259 -11.37 9.35 12.31
CA GLN A 259 -11.84 10.74 12.36
C GLN A 259 -12.25 11.24 10.96
N VAL A 260 -13.27 10.62 10.37
CA VAL A 260 -13.80 10.96 9.05
C VAL A 260 -15.28 10.61 8.97
N ASP A 261 -16.05 11.33 8.15
CA ASP A 261 -17.51 11.21 8.04
C ASP A 261 -17.98 10.14 7.03
N PHE A 262 -17.05 9.32 6.54
CA PHE A 262 -17.28 8.35 5.47
C PHE A 262 -16.44 7.08 5.64
N ASN A 263 -16.97 5.93 5.21
CA ASN A 263 -16.21 4.68 5.14
C ASN A 263 -16.33 4.08 3.72
N ILE A 264 -15.19 3.82 3.06
CA ILE A 264 -15.16 3.23 1.70
C ILE A 264 -15.66 1.77 1.65
N PHE A 265 -15.92 1.16 2.81
CA PHE A 265 -16.49 -0.19 2.94
C PHE A 265 -17.86 -0.19 3.64
N GLU A 266 -18.58 0.94 3.61
CA GLU A 266 -19.88 1.12 4.27
C GLU A 266 -20.86 -0.03 3.98
N GLY A 267 -21.50 -0.55 5.03
CA GLY A 267 -22.50 -1.60 4.95
C GLY A 267 -21.94 -3.02 4.75
N LYS A 268 -20.63 -3.19 4.59
CA LYS A 268 -20.01 -4.51 4.44
C LYS A 268 -19.97 -5.25 5.78
N THR A 269 -20.63 -6.40 5.85
CA THR A 269 -20.51 -7.31 7.00
C THR A 269 -19.31 -8.22 6.83
N VAL A 270 -18.42 -8.18 7.82
CA VAL A 270 -17.22 -9.05 7.89
C VAL A 270 -17.37 -10.06 9.01
N ARG A 271 -16.73 -11.21 8.84
CA ARG A 271 -16.61 -12.30 9.82
C ARG A 271 -15.12 -12.55 10.07
N GLY A 272 -14.70 -12.60 11.32
CA GLY A 272 -13.30 -12.50 11.73
C GLY A 272 -12.98 -11.08 12.18
N VAL A 273 -12.91 -10.84 13.49
CA VAL A 273 -12.71 -9.52 14.08
C VAL A 273 -11.74 -9.57 15.28
N PRO A 274 -11.04 -8.48 15.59
CA PRO A 274 -10.22 -8.41 16.80
C PRO A 274 -11.13 -8.30 18.04
N SER A 275 -11.14 -9.33 18.89
CA SER A 275 -11.82 -9.24 20.18
C SER A 275 -10.99 -8.42 21.15
N HIS A 276 -9.68 -8.67 21.22
CA HIS A 276 -8.77 -7.92 22.08
C HIS A 276 -7.51 -7.49 21.32
N THR A 277 -7.03 -6.28 21.63
CA THR A 277 -5.71 -5.81 21.17
C THR A 277 -4.85 -5.48 22.39
N ILE A 278 -3.65 -6.06 22.41
CA ILE A 278 -2.61 -5.79 23.39
C ILE A 278 -1.51 -5.02 22.68
N SER A 279 -1.09 -3.88 23.22
CA SER A 279 0.07 -3.15 22.74
C SER A 279 1.05 -2.94 23.88
N GLN A 280 2.33 -3.29 23.64
CA GLN A 280 3.40 -3.21 24.62
C GLN A 280 3.04 -3.90 25.95
N GLY A 281 2.29 -5.01 25.89
CA GLY A 281 1.85 -5.78 27.05
C GLY A 281 0.63 -5.21 27.79
N LYS A 282 0.05 -4.09 27.32
CA LYS A 282 -1.17 -3.49 27.89
C LYS A 282 -2.38 -3.81 27.02
N LEU A 283 -3.49 -4.19 27.65
CA LEU A 283 -4.78 -4.33 26.97
C LEU A 283 -5.31 -2.95 26.57
N VAL A 284 -5.34 -2.65 25.27
CA VAL A 284 -5.73 -1.34 24.73
C VAL A 284 -7.08 -1.35 24.02
N TRP A 285 -7.61 -2.53 23.72
CA TRP A 285 -8.93 -2.73 23.11
C TRP A 285 -9.52 -4.04 23.62
N ALA A 286 -10.79 -4.03 24.00
CA ALA A 286 -11.55 -5.25 24.33
C ALA A 286 -13.02 -5.07 23.93
N ASP A 287 -13.50 -5.87 22.98
CA ASP A 287 -14.93 -6.01 22.64
C ASP A 287 -15.69 -4.67 22.45
N GLY A 288 -15.11 -3.71 21.74
CA GLY A 288 -15.73 -2.40 21.51
C GLY A 288 -15.22 -1.28 22.41
N ASP A 289 -14.48 -1.62 23.48
CA ASP A 289 -14.00 -0.68 24.49
C ASP A 289 -12.54 -0.27 24.23
N LEU A 290 -12.32 0.99 23.85
CA LEU A 290 -11.00 1.57 23.61
C LEU A 290 -10.37 2.05 24.92
N ARG A 291 -9.25 1.42 25.29
CA ARG A 291 -8.48 1.69 26.53
C ARG A 291 -7.09 2.28 26.25
N ALA A 292 -6.87 2.78 25.03
CA ALA A 292 -5.60 3.34 24.63
C ALA A 292 -5.35 4.71 25.30
N GLU A 293 -4.13 4.92 25.80
CA GLU A 293 -3.71 6.18 26.41
C GLU A 293 -2.91 7.01 25.40
N ARG A 294 -3.29 8.29 25.21
CA ARG A 294 -2.54 9.22 24.36
C ARG A 294 -1.09 9.31 24.86
N GLY A 295 -0.13 9.08 23.96
CA GLY A 295 1.30 9.13 24.28
C GLY A 295 1.90 7.81 24.76
N ALA A 296 1.12 6.73 24.91
CA ALA A 296 1.66 5.41 25.27
C ALA A 296 2.44 4.74 24.12
N GLY A 297 2.19 5.14 22.87
CA GLY A 297 2.99 4.73 21.72
C GLY A 297 4.41 5.30 21.79
N ARG A 298 5.39 4.54 21.28
CA ARG A 298 6.81 4.96 21.26
C ARG A 298 7.37 4.87 19.85
N TYR A 299 8.31 5.77 19.55
CA TYR A 299 9.14 5.63 18.36
C TYR A 299 9.94 4.31 18.44
N VAL A 300 9.99 3.58 17.33
CA VAL A 300 10.78 2.35 17.21
C VAL A 300 11.85 2.60 16.17
N GLU A 301 13.09 2.75 16.64
CA GLU A 301 14.24 2.87 15.75
C GLU A 301 14.40 1.59 14.92
N ARG A 302 14.67 1.79 13.63
CA ARG A 302 14.86 0.71 12.66
C ARG A 302 16.32 0.72 12.23
N PRO A 303 17.11 -0.32 12.54
CA PRO A 303 18.49 -0.39 12.07
C PRO A 303 18.54 -0.43 10.54
N ALA A 304 19.55 0.24 9.96
CA ALA A 304 19.88 0.11 8.56
C ALA A 304 20.32 -1.32 8.20
N TYR A 305 20.47 -1.58 6.90
CA TYR A 305 20.93 -2.86 6.32
C TYR A 305 20.07 -4.06 6.77
N PRO A 306 18.76 -4.09 6.44
CA PRO A 306 17.97 -5.34 6.56
C PRO A 306 18.64 -6.48 5.80
N SER A 307 18.29 -7.72 6.13
CA SER A 307 18.98 -8.93 5.64
C SER A 307 19.12 -9.05 4.11
N VAL A 308 18.25 -8.38 3.34
CA VAL A 308 18.38 -8.28 1.87
C VAL A 308 19.72 -7.67 1.42
N PHE A 309 20.30 -6.74 2.21
CA PHE A 309 21.58 -6.12 1.89
C PHE A 309 22.75 -7.11 1.96
N GLU A 310 22.68 -8.13 2.81
CA GLU A 310 23.69 -9.19 2.82
C GLU A 310 23.69 -9.96 1.49
N GLN A 311 22.50 -10.26 0.96
CA GLN A 311 22.36 -10.93 -0.34
C GLN A 311 22.85 -10.05 -1.48
N LEU A 312 22.52 -8.75 -1.46
CA LEU A 312 22.92 -7.81 -2.49
C LEU A 312 24.43 -7.55 -2.48
N SER A 313 25.05 -7.42 -1.30
CA SER A 313 26.50 -7.27 -1.16
C SER A 313 27.25 -8.45 -1.80
N LYS A 314 26.83 -9.68 -1.50
CA LYS A 314 27.42 -10.90 -2.09
C LYS A 314 27.27 -10.93 -3.62
N ARG A 315 26.09 -10.54 -4.14
CA ARG A 315 25.86 -10.45 -5.60
C ARG A 315 26.73 -9.39 -6.27
N ALA A 316 26.91 -8.25 -5.63
CA ALA A 316 27.76 -7.17 -6.12
C ALA A 316 29.23 -7.60 -6.17
N GLU A 317 29.72 -8.35 -5.17
CA GLU A 317 31.06 -8.93 -5.17
C GLU A 317 31.28 -9.89 -6.35
N HIS A 318 30.31 -10.78 -6.61
CA HIS A 318 30.39 -11.72 -7.73
C HIS A 318 30.30 -11.06 -9.11
N SER A 319 29.65 -9.90 -9.20
CA SER A 319 29.42 -9.18 -10.46
C SER A 319 30.34 -7.97 -10.62
N LYS A 320 31.40 -7.88 -9.80
CA LYS A 320 32.30 -6.73 -9.79
C LYS A 320 32.95 -6.53 -11.16
N PRO A 321 32.82 -5.35 -11.79
CA PRO A 321 33.46 -5.09 -13.08
C PRO A 321 34.98 -5.14 -12.95
N VAL A 322 35.64 -5.77 -13.92
CA VAL A 322 37.10 -5.91 -13.99
C VAL A 322 37.62 -5.18 -15.22
N ALA A 323 38.58 -4.27 -15.02
CA ALA A 323 39.25 -3.62 -16.13
C ALA A 323 40.12 -4.63 -16.90
N VAL A 324 40.00 -4.63 -18.23
CA VAL A 324 40.92 -5.39 -19.09
C VAL A 324 42.24 -4.61 -19.18
N ASN A 325 43.32 -5.21 -18.69
CA ASN A 325 44.65 -4.64 -18.83
C ASN A 325 45.09 -4.70 -20.31
N ARG A 326 45.37 -3.55 -20.92
CA ARG A 326 45.81 -3.41 -22.32
C ARG A 326 47.11 -2.63 -22.39
#